data_AF-A0A940KNK2-F1
#
_entry.id   AF-A0A940KNK2-F1
#
_cell.length_a   1.000
_cell.length_b   1.000
_cell.length_c   1.000
_cell.angle_alpha   90.00
_cell.angle_beta   90.00
_cell.angle_gamma   90.00
#
_symmetry.space_group_name_H-M   'P 1'
#
loop_
_entity.id
_entity.type
_entity.pdbx_description
1 polymer ?
#
loop_
_entity_poly.entity_id
_entity_poly.type
_entity_poly.pdbx_seq_one_letter_code
_entity_poly.pdbx_strand_id
1 'polypeptide(L)'
;EGYDDEIILAAFFHDIGHLCEHIMEVKQMDGYGVVDHEKLGADFLLGNGFSENIASLVRNHVQAKRYLTFSNKDYYNKLSEASKKTLEFQGGRMTAEEAAAFQADPLFEMHIRLRQWDEKAKLEDQPLPPLKKYRDMMIDHLSAR
;
A
#
# COMPACT_ATOMS: atom_id res chain seq x y z
N GLU A 1 -12.93 -11.55 -1.95
CA GLU A 1 -13.95 -10.80 -1.19
C GLU A 1 -14.92 -10.01 -2.09
N GLY A 2 -14.83 -10.12 -3.43
CA GLY A 2 -15.83 -9.54 -4.34
C GLY A 2 -15.70 -8.04 -4.62
N TYR A 3 -14.54 -7.45 -4.31
CA TYR A 3 -14.23 -6.06 -4.65
C TYR A 3 -14.05 -5.85 -6.15
N ASP A 4 -14.24 -4.62 -6.58
CA ASP A 4 -14.00 -4.19 -7.96
C ASP A 4 -12.52 -4.21 -8.36
N ASP A 5 -12.29 -3.97 -9.65
CA ASP A 5 -10.97 -4.05 -10.26
C ASP A 5 -10.02 -2.97 -9.74
N GLU A 6 -10.49 -1.77 -9.38
CA GLU A 6 -9.63 -0.71 -8.82
C GLU A 6 -9.05 -1.14 -7.47
N ILE A 7 -9.87 -1.73 -6.59
CA ILE A 7 -9.40 -2.22 -5.29
C ILE A 7 -8.41 -3.38 -5.46
N ILE A 8 -8.68 -4.29 -6.41
CA ILE A 8 -7.78 -5.41 -6.70
C ILE A 8 -6.44 -4.88 -7.23
N LEU A 9 -6.46 -3.92 -8.16
CA LEU A 9 -5.27 -3.29 -8.71
C LEU A 9 -4.50 -2.51 -7.64
N ALA A 10 -5.19 -1.76 -6.76
CA ALA A 10 -4.54 -1.09 -5.63
C ALA A 10 -3.81 -2.06 -4.71
N ALA A 11 -4.44 -3.20 -4.38
CA ALA A 11 -3.79 -4.23 -3.58
C ALA A 11 -2.59 -4.86 -4.32
N PHE A 12 -2.70 -5.06 -5.63
CA PHE A 12 -1.59 -5.54 -6.46
C PHE A 12 -0.41 -4.55 -6.52
N PHE A 13 -0.71 -3.24 -6.52
CA PHE A 13 0.29 -2.18 -6.70
C PHE A 13 0.83 -1.54 -5.42
N HIS A 14 0.33 -1.87 -4.23
CA HIS A 14 0.64 -1.10 -3.01
C HIS A 14 2.15 -0.92 -2.74
N ASP A 15 2.98 -1.91 -3.07
CA ASP A 15 4.44 -1.87 -2.92
C ASP A 15 5.21 -1.54 -4.22
N ILE A 16 4.53 -1.18 -5.33
CA ILE A 16 5.18 -0.95 -6.64
C ILE A 16 6.27 0.13 -6.58
N GLY A 17 6.18 1.07 -5.64
CA GLY A 17 7.18 2.11 -5.44
C GLY A 17 8.57 1.59 -5.07
N HIS A 18 8.68 0.36 -4.57
CA HIS A 18 9.99 -0.29 -4.40
C HIS A 18 10.69 -0.56 -5.72
N LEU A 19 9.94 -0.82 -6.80
CA LEU A 19 10.49 -1.06 -8.13
C LEU A 19 10.91 0.24 -8.84
N CYS A 20 10.57 1.41 -8.30
CA CYS A 20 10.98 2.70 -8.87
C CYS A 20 12.51 2.86 -8.89
N GLU A 21 13.25 2.16 -8.03
CA GLU A 21 14.72 2.16 -8.03
C GLU A 21 15.34 1.71 -9.36
N HIS A 22 14.60 0.95 -10.18
CA HIS A 22 15.07 0.47 -11.48
C HIS A 22 14.87 1.47 -12.61
N ILE A 23 14.10 2.54 -12.37
CA ILE A 23 13.75 3.55 -13.38
C ILE A 23 14.14 4.97 -12.98
N MET A 24 14.50 5.20 -11.72
CA MET A 24 14.98 6.49 -11.21
C MET A 24 15.85 6.32 -9.96
N GLU A 25 16.61 7.38 -9.62
CA GLU A 25 17.35 7.42 -8.35
C GLU A 25 16.39 7.55 -7.17
N VAL A 26 16.61 6.73 -6.14
CA VAL A 26 15.78 6.71 -4.92
C VAL A 26 16.64 6.61 -3.66
N LYS A 27 16.08 7.01 -2.51
CA LYS A 27 16.70 6.80 -1.19
C LYS A 27 16.26 5.46 -0.61
N GLN A 28 17.16 4.79 0.11
CA GLN A 28 16.91 3.48 0.72
C GLN A 28 16.71 3.61 2.24
N MET A 29 15.87 2.76 2.82
CA MET A 29 15.65 2.59 4.26
C MET A 29 16.57 1.49 4.81
N ASP A 30 17.88 1.69 4.77
CA ASP A 30 18.89 0.74 5.28
C ASP A 30 18.70 -0.72 4.80
N GLY A 31 18.28 -0.90 3.54
CA GLY A 31 18.06 -2.22 2.93
C GLY A 31 16.69 -2.85 3.21
N TYR A 32 15.79 -2.16 3.92
CA TYR A 32 14.41 -2.62 4.15
C TYR A 32 13.41 -2.11 3.09
N GLY A 33 13.88 -1.37 2.08
CA GLY A 33 13.07 -0.87 0.97
C GLY A 33 13.34 0.60 0.66
N VAL A 34 12.59 1.12 -0.31
CA VAL A 34 12.69 2.51 -0.79
C VAL A 34 11.92 3.48 0.12
N VAL A 35 12.56 4.59 0.49
CA VAL A 35 11.95 5.69 1.26
C VAL A 35 10.74 6.24 0.49
N ASP A 36 9.62 6.44 1.19
CA ASP A 36 8.36 6.95 0.64
C ASP A 36 7.84 6.13 -0.57
N HIS A 37 8.10 4.82 -0.61
CA HIS A 37 7.62 3.94 -1.69
C HIS A 37 6.11 4.05 -1.95
N GLU A 38 5.30 4.28 -0.93
CA GLU A 38 3.87 4.48 -1.05
C GLU A 38 3.54 5.73 -1.89
N LYS A 39 4.33 6.79 -1.73
CA LYS A 39 4.20 8.03 -2.49
C LYS A 39 4.73 7.86 -3.90
N LEU A 40 5.93 7.28 -4.04
CA LEU A 40 6.54 7.02 -5.34
C LEU A 40 5.66 6.12 -6.21
N GLY A 41 5.10 5.06 -5.63
CA GLY A 41 4.18 4.16 -6.31
C GLY A 41 2.90 4.87 -6.73
N ALA A 42 2.30 5.67 -5.84
CA ALA A 42 1.11 6.45 -6.18
C ALA A 42 1.38 7.48 -7.30
N ASP A 43 2.48 8.21 -7.23
CA ASP A 43 2.87 9.22 -8.23
C ASP A 43 3.18 8.55 -9.59
N PHE A 44 3.83 7.38 -9.56
CA PHE A 44 4.06 6.57 -10.76
C PHE A 44 2.75 6.13 -11.40
N LEU A 45 1.79 5.63 -10.62
CA LEU A 45 0.48 5.19 -11.12
C LEU A 45 -0.32 6.35 -11.73
N LEU A 46 -0.35 7.50 -11.06
CA LEU A 46 -1.00 8.71 -11.60
C LEU A 46 -0.34 9.17 -12.91
N GLY A 47 0.99 9.19 -12.95
CA GLY A 47 1.75 9.55 -14.16
C GLY A 47 1.49 8.63 -15.36
N ASN A 48 1.03 7.40 -15.10
CA ASN A 48 0.67 6.41 -16.13
C ASN A 48 -0.85 6.29 -16.37
N GLY A 49 -1.66 7.21 -15.82
CA GLY A 49 -3.10 7.29 -16.13
C GLY A 49 -4.01 6.41 -15.26
N PHE A 50 -3.49 5.76 -14.22
CA PHE A 50 -4.34 5.07 -13.25
C PHE A 50 -5.18 6.08 -12.45
N SER A 51 -6.25 5.59 -11.82
CA SER A 51 -7.19 6.47 -11.14
C SER A 51 -6.66 6.98 -9.80
N GLU A 52 -7.21 8.12 -9.38
CA GLU A 52 -6.99 8.69 -8.04
C GLU A 52 -7.35 7.70 -6.92
N ASN A 53 -8.36 6.86 -7.12
CA ASN A 53 -8.74 5.83 -6.13
C ASN A 53 -7.60 4.82 -5.94
N ILE A 54 -7.06 4.27 -7.03
CA ILE A 54 -5.93 3.33 -6.97
C ILE A 54 -4.73 4.01 -6.32
N ALA A 55 -4.37 5.20 -6.79
CA ALA A 55 -3.22 5.94 -6.28
C ALA A 55 -3.37 6.31 -4.80
N SER A 56 -4.56 6.73 -4.35
CA SER A 56 -4.83 7.04 -2.94
C SER A 56 -4.67 5.80 -2.05
N LEU A 57 -5.22 4.65 -2.48
CA LEU A 57 -5.10 3.39 -1.74
C LEU A 57 -3.64 2.96 -1.60
N VAL A 58 -2.86 3.06 -2.68
CA VAL A 58 -1.42 2.81 -2.67
C VAL A 58 -0.69 3.81 -1.77
N ARG A 59 -0.96 5.11 -1.87
CA ARG A 59 -0.31 6.15 -1.07
C ARG A 59 -0.51 5.98 0.43
N ASN A 60 -1.70 5.58 0.84
CA ASN A 60 -2.09 5.60 2.25
C ASN A 60 -1.86 4.26 2.98
N HIS A 61 -1.33 3.23 2.31
CA HIS A 61 -1.14 1.93 2.95
C HIS A 61 -0.11 1.96 4.12
N VAL A 62 0.85 2.89 4.09
CA VAL A 62 1.76 3.15 5.23
C VAL A 62 1.04 3.87 6.36
N GLN A 63 0.19 4.87 6.05
CA GLN A 63 -0.61 5.55 7.07
C GLN A 63 -1.59 4.58 7.74
N ALA A 64 -2.19 3.65 6.99
CA ALA A 64 -3.01 2.57 7.53
C ALA A 64 -2.25 1.68 8.51
N LYS A 65 -0.97 1.37 8.24
CA LYS A 65 -0.11 0.66 9.21
C LYS A 65 0.07 1.47 10.49
N ARG A 66 0.46 2.74 10.37
CA ARG A 66 0.67 3.62 11.53
C ARG A 66 -0.61 3.74 12.37
N TYR A 67 -1.76 3.89 11.72
CA TYR A 67 -3.07 3.92 12.37
C TYR A 67 -3.40 2.60 13.08
N LEU A 68 -3.22 1.45 12.43
CA LEU A 68 -3.55 0.14 13.02
C LEU A 68 -2.67 -0.16 14.25
N THR A 69 -1.41 0.25 14.22
CA THR A 69 -0.52 0.14 15.39
C THR A 69 -0.87 1.10 16.53
N PHE A 70 -1.51 2.23 16.23
CA PHE A 70 -2.07 3.15 17.22
C PHE A 70 -3.37 2.60 17.83
N SER A 71 -4.34 2.23 16.98
CA SER A 71 -5.69 1.84 17.38
C SER A 71 -5.75 0.46 18.06
N ASN A 72 -4.82 -0.43 17.73
CA ASN A 72 -4.74 -1.76 18.31
C ASN A 72 -3.32 -2.06 18.80
N LYS A 73 -3.17 -2.15 20.14
CA LYS A 73 -1.89 -2.41 20.80
C LYS A 73 -1.25 -3.74 20.39
N ASP A 74 -2.07 -4.74 20.06
CA ASP A 74 -1.62 -6.07 19.64
C ASP A 74 -1.28 -6.14 18.15
N TYR A 75 -1.69 -5.13 17.35
CA TYR A 75 -1.42 -5.12 15.92
C TYR A 75 0.08 -5.02 15.63
N TYR A 76 0.83 -4.30 16.47
CA TYR A 76 2.29 -4.22 16.35
C TYR A 76 2.95 -5.60 16.37
N ASN A 77 2.40 -6.56 17.13
CA ASN A 77 2.93 -7.92 17.22
C ASN A 77 2.64 -8.75 15.97
N LYS A 78 1.67 -8.34 15.13
CA LYS A 78 1.32 -9.00 13.87
C LYS A 78 2.17 -8.52 12.69
N LEU A 79 2.85 -7.38 12.83
CA LEU A 79 3.74 -6.88 11.81
C LEU A 79 4.90 -7.84 11.58
N SER A 80 5.27 -8.01 10.30
CA SER A 80 6.57 -8.61 9.95
C SER A 80 7.74 -7.80 10.54
N GLU A 81 8.90 -8.44 10.70
CA GLU A 81 10.09 -7.76 11.22
C GLU A 81 10.51 -6.56 10.35
N ALA A 82 10.42 -6.71 9.02
CA ALA A 82 10.65 -5.59 8.10
C ALA A 82 9.65 -4.45 8.34
N SER A 83 8.36 -4.76 8.48
CA SER A 83 7.33 -3.74 8.73
C SER A 83 7.48 -3.02 10.07
N LYS A 84 7.99 -3.70 11.11
CA LYS A 84 8.33 -3.06 12.41
C LYS A 84 9.51 -2.10 12.25
N LYS A 85 10.55 -2.50 11.51
CA LYS A 85 11.72 -1.65 11.25
C LYS A 85 11.36 -0.41 10.44
N THR A 86 10.65 -0.57 9.33
CA THR A 86 10.24 0.59 8.52
C THR A 86 9.29 1.51 9.28
N LEU A 87 8.50 1.01 10.24
CA LEU A 87 7.59 1.85 11.04
C LEU A 87 8.35 2.92 11.82
N GLU A 88 9.56 2.63 12.30
CA GLU A 88 10.41 3.60 13.00
C GLU A 88 10.84 4.74 12.06
N PHE A 89 11.20 4.42 10.82
CA PHE A 89 11.53 5.41 9.77
C PHE A 89 10.30 6.20 9.30
N GLN A 90 9.11 5.61 9.41
CA GLN A 90 7.84 6.19 8.94
C GLN A 90 7.13 7.05 10.01
N GLY A 91 7.83 7.42 11.10
CA GLY A 91 7.26 8.28 12.15
C GLY A 91 6.46 7.53 13.21
N GLY A 92 6.59 6.21 13.31
CA GLY A 92 6.01 5.42 14.39
C GLY A 92 4.48 5.33 14.36
N ARG A 93 3.91 4.97 15.52
CA ARG A 93 2.45 4.95 15.72
C ARG A 93 1.91 6.38 15.63
N MET A 94 0.71 6.53 15.08
CA MET A 94 0.05 7.84 15.01
C MET A 94 -0.20 8.46 16.38
N THR A 95 -0.21 9.80 16.45
CA THR A 95 -0.86 10.54 17.55
C THR A 95 -2.39 10.50 17.41
N ALA A 96 -3.11 10.95 18.44
CA ALA A 96 -4.57 11.04 18.38
C ALA A 96 -5.04 12.00 17.28
N GLU A 97 -4.32 13.09 17.06
CA GLU A 97 -4.60 14.09 16.02
C GLU A 97 -4.37 13.52 14.61
N GLU A 98 -3.25 12.82 14.40
CA GLU A 98 -2.98 12.13 13.13
C GLU A 98 -4.03 11.06 12.84
N ALA A 99 -4.42 10.28 13.85
CA ALA A 99 -5.44 9.25 13.72
C ALA A 99 -6.81 9.86 13.36
N ALA A 100 -7.21 10.95 14.02
CA ALA A 100 -8.46 11.64 13.72
C ALA A 100 -8.47 12.22 12.29
N ALA A 101 -7.35 12.77 11.84
CA ALA A 101 -7.21 13.26 10.46
C ALA A 101 -7.29 12.12 9.44
N PHE A 102 -6.64 10.99 9.70
CA PHE A 102 -6.67 9.81 8.82
C PHE A 102 -8.07 9.18 8.74
N GLN A 103 -8.82 9.16 9.85
CA GLN A 103 -10.20 8.68 9.90
C GLN A 103 -11.19 9.55 9.12
N ALA A 104 -10.84 10.81 8.82
CA ALA A 104 -11.67 11.70 8.04
C ALA A 104 -11.61 11.42 6.52
N ASP A 105 -10.68 10.56 6.07
CA ASP A 105 -10.59 10.16 4.67
C ASP A 105 -11.82 9.31 4.27
N PRO A 106 -12.54 9.65 3.17
CA PRO A 106 -13.66 8.85 2.68
C PRO A 106 -13.31 7.38 2.37
N LEU A 107 -12.05 7.08 2.07
CA LEU A 107 -11.55 5.74 1.78
C LEU A 107 -10.92 5.06 3.01
N PHE A 108 -11.04 5.64 4.21
CA PHE A 108 -10.46 5.11 5.46
C PHE A 108 -10.64 3.60 5.62
N GLU A 109 -11.88 3.11 5.52
CA GLU A 109 -12.18 1.67 5.68
C GLU A 109 -11.43 0.81 4.64
N MET A 110 -11.26 1.31 3.42
CA MET A 110 -10.53 0.60 2.37
C MET A 110 -9.02 0.64 2.58
N HIS A 111 -8.46 1.74 3.10
CA HIS A 111 -7.05 1.77 3.50
C HIS A 111 -6.76 0.74 4.60
N ILE A 112 -7.64 0.65 5.60
CA ILE A 112 -7.53 -0.35 6.66
C ILE A 112 -7.63 -1.76 6.10
N ARG A 113 -8.59 -2.01 5.21
CA ARG A 113 -8.80 -3.33 4.62
C ARG A 113 -7.61 -3.77 3.76
N LEU A 114 -7.08 -2.88 2.92
CA LEU A 114 -5.90 -3.16 2.11
C LEU A 114 -4.70 -3.51 2.97
N ARG A 115 -4.45 -2.75 4.05
CA ARG A 115 -3.32 -3.05 4.95
C ARG A 115 -3.48 -4.40 5.66
N GLN A 116 -4.71 -4.80 5.99
CA GLN A 116 -4.97 -6.14 6.53
C GLN A 116 -4.65 -7.25 5.52
N TRP A 117 -4.85 -7.02 4.22
CA TRP A 117 -4.44 -7.98 3.18
C TRP A 117 -2.92 -8.06 3.05
N ASP A 118 -2.23 -6.92 3.06
CA ASP A 118 -0.76 -6.86 3.05
C ASP A 118 -0.16 -7.73 4.18
N GLU A 119 -0.60 -7.57 5.43
CA GLU A 119 -0.10 -8.40 6.54
C GLU A 119 -0.45 -9.89 6.39
N LYS A 120 -1.56 -10.24 5.75
CA LYS A 120 -1.94 -11.63 5.52
C LYS A 120 -1.14 -12.28 4.39
N ALA A 121 -0.65 -11.49 3.43
CA ALA A 121 0.04 -11.95 2.23
C ALA A 121 1.53 -12.24 2.47
N LYS A 122 1.86 -12.98 3.55
CA LYS A 122 3.23 -13.35 3.93
C LYS A 122 3.48 -14.86 3.89
N LEU A 123 2.52 -15.64 3.36
CA LEU A 123 2.65 -17.09 3.20
C LEU A 123 3.27 -17.40 1.85
N GLU A 124 4.34 -18.19 1.87
CA GLU A 124 4.96 -18.74 0.67
C GLU A 124 4.11 -19.91 0.11
N ASP A 125 4.40 -20.32 -1.13
CA ASP A 125 3.81 -21.47 -1.81
C ASP A 125 2.27 -21.45 -1.95
N GLN A 126 1.65 -20.27 -1.95
CA GLN A 126 0.22 -20.13 -2.23
C GLN A 126 -0.04 -20.09 -3.75
N PRO A 127 -1.11 -20.74 -4.24
CA PRO A 127 -1.50 -20.62 -5.63
C PRO A 127 -1.94 -19.18 -5.93
N LEU A 128 -1.26 -18.53 -6.87
CA LEU A 128 -1.57 -17.17 -7.31
C LEU A 128 -2.18 -17.16 -8.72
N PRO A 129 -3.09 -16.22 -9.03
CA PRO A 129 -3.51 -15.98 -10.40
C PRO A 129 -2.32 -15.61 -11.29
N PRO A 130 -2.35 -15.93 -12.59
CA PRO A 130 -1.28 -15.56 -13.50
C PRO A 130 -1.21 -14.04 -13.67
N LEU A 131 0.00 -13.50 -13.87
CA LEU A 131 0.22 -12.06 -14.11
C LEU A 131 -0.62 -11.51 -15.28
N LYS A 132 -0.93 -12.35 -16.27
CA LYS A 132 -1.82 -11.99 -17.39
C LYS A 132 -3.16 -11.46 -16.91
N LYS A 133 -3.74 -12.03 -15.83
CA LYS A 133 -5.00 -11.55 -15.27
C LYS A 133 -4.91 -10.07 -14.88
N TYR A 134 -3.89 -9.72 -14.11
CA TYR A 134 -3.69 -8.33 -13.66
C TYR A 134 -3.35 -7.41 -14.83
N ARG A 135 -2.55 -7.88 -15.79
CA ARG A 135 -2.26 -7.13 -17.03
C ARG A 135 -3.52 -6.77 -17.79
N ASP A 136 -4.43 -7.74 -17.97
CA ASP A 136 -5.69 -7.50 -18.70
C ASP A 136 -6.57 -6.50 -17.93
N MET A 137 -6.66 -6.62 -16.59
CA MET A 137 -7.36 -5.62 -15.74
C MET A 137 -6.75 -4.21 -15.85
N MET A 138 -5.41 -4.09 -15.92
CA MET A 138 -4.74 -2.80 -16.12
C MET A 138 -5.11 -2.19 -17.47
N ILE A 139 -5.14 -2.99 -18.54
CA ILE A 139 -5.49 -2.53 -19.89
C ILE A 139 -6.94 -2.03 -19.91
N ASP A 140 -7.86 -2.78 -19.33
CA ASP A 140 -9.27 -2.40 -19.25
C ASP A 140 -9.46 -1.10 -18.46
N HIS A 141 -8.80 -0.98 -17.30
CA HIS A 141 -8.83 0.22 -16.47
C HIS A 141 -8.32 1.46 -17.21
N LEU A 142 -7.19 1.34 -17.92
CA LEU A 142 -6.58 2.44 -18.66
C LEU A 142 -7.33 2.78 -19.95
N SER A 143 -8.01 1.81 -20.57
CA SER A 143 -8.77 2.03 -21.80
C SER A 143 -10.14 2.66 -21.56
N ALA A 144 -10.67 2.56 -20.34
CA ALA A 144 -11.94 3.15 -19.93
C ALA A 144 -11.84 4.63 -19.51
N ARG A 145 -10.64 5.23 -19.58
CA ARG A 145 -10.33 6.60 -19.14
C ARG A 145 -9.83 7.46 -20.30
#